data_AF-A0A0A1TGY2-F1
#
_entry.id   AF-A0A0A1TGY2-F1
#
_cell.length_a   1.000
_cell.length_b   1.000
_cell.length_c   1.000
_cell.angle_alpha   90.00
_cell.angle_beta   90.00
_cell.angle_gamma   90.00
#
_symmetry.space_group_name_H-M   'P 1'
#
loop_
_entity.id
_entity.type
_entity.pdbx_description
1 polymer ?
#
loop_
_entity_poly.entity_id
_entity_poly.type
_entity_poly.pdbx_seq_one_letter_code
_entity_poly.pdbx_strand_id
1 'polypeptide(L)'
;MHEMNVADFTGNSQHPFSMLRVIGGWGNVSGPGLLMFRSLLAGTYTAVVVGIGSAIVASSIWGTAALPFVAGSSIGFAVGSLRWYLSASKGAMLDLHRYPTLMRLHLISNFPYRSEFTQNKVEWYTPRRFQSSWTLTSMLVAAWMSAQPALEDIQSRAEADVVASYSVNDYMMDGDERKKS
;
A
#
# COMPACT_ATOMS: atom_id res chain seq x y z
N MET A 1 10.53 42.77 28.60
CA MET A 1 9.20 42.25 28.21
C MET A 1 9.43 41.23 27.11
N HIS A 2 8.90 40.03 27.30
CA HIS A 2 9.32 38.77 26.68
C HIS A 2 9.26 38.76 25.14
N GLU A 3 10.38 38.40 24.53
CA GLU A 3 10.48 37.92 23.14
C GLU A 3 9.76 36.56 23.05
N MET A 4 8.64 36.51 22.33
CA MET A 4 7.99 35.26 21.96
C MET A 4 8.79 34.63 20.82
N ASN A 5 9.41 33.49 21.13
CA ASN A 5 10.27 32.72 20.26
C ASN A 5 9.44 32.09 19.13
N VAL A 6 9.92 32.21 17.89
CA VAL A 6 9.31 31.69 16.65
C VAL A 6 9.33 30.14 16.60
N ALA A 7 9.77 29.50 17.67
CA ALA A 7 9.87 28.05 17.84
C ALA A 7 8.55 27.34 18.18
N ASP A 8 7.50 28.06 18.58
CA ASP A 8 6.24 27.42 19.04
C ASP A 8 5.20 27.17 17.92
N PHE A 9 5.46 27.60 16.68
CA PHE A 9 4.54 27.39 15.55
C PHE A 9 4.84 26.16 14.68
N THR A 10 5.91 25.41 14.96
CA THR A 10 6.33 24.24 14.16
C THR A 10 6.08 22.88 14.82
N GLY A 11 5.36 22.85 15.95
CA GLY A 11 5.22 21.65 16.78
C GLY A 11 3.98 20.77 16.58
N ASN A 12 3.05 21.10 15.68
CA ASN A 12 1.75 20.38 15.61
C ASN A 12 1.48 19.60 14.30
N SER A 13 2.51 19.30 13.52
CA SER A 13 2.43 18.22 12.52
C SER A 13 2.54 16.86 13.23
N GLN A 14 1.59 16.58 14.13
CA GLN A 14 1.42 15.26 14.70
C GLN A 14 1.12 14.27 13.57
N HIS A 15 2.17 13.57 13.16
CA HIS A 15 2.12 12.47 12.20
C HIS A 15 0.91 11.56 12.53
N PRO A 16 0.04 11.22 11.55
CA PRO A 16 -1.09 10.32 11.74
C PRO A 16 -0.68 8.91 12.23
N PHE A 17 0.62 8.64 12.26
CA PHE A 17 1.25 7.43 12.77
C PHE A 17 1.45 7.41 14.30
N SER A 18 1.33 8.56 14.99
CA SER A 18 1.54 8.63 16.45
C SER A 18 0.42 7.94 17.24
N MET A 19 -0.83 8.08 16.78
CA MET A 19 -1.99 7.41 17.40
C MET A 19 -1.96 5.89 17.20
N LEU A 20 -1.48 5.42 16.04
CA LEU A 20 -1.30 3.99 15.76
C LEU A 20 -0.19 3.36 16.61
N ARG A 21 0.80 4.17 17.04
CA ARG A 21 1.90 3.73 17.91
C ARG A 21 1.44 3.53 19.36
N VAL A 22 0.52 4.38 19.84
CA VAL A 22 0.06 4.41 21.25
C VAL A 22 -1.04 3.39 21.55
N ILE A 23 -1.89 3.03 20.58
CA ILE A 23 -3.04 2.14 20.83
C ILE A 23 -2.71 0.65 20.66
N GLY A 24 -1.65 0.29 19.92
CA GLY A 24 -1.40 -1.11 19.53
C GLY A 24 -0.04 -1.71 19.87
N GLY A 25 0.92 -0.97 20.44
CA GLY A 25 2.29 -1.46 20.57
C GLY A 25 3.01 -1.61 19.22
N TRP A 26 2.54 -0.91 18.18
CA TRP A 26 3.07 -0.92 16.81
C TRP A 26 4.28 0.01 16.68
N GLY A 27 5.25 -0.13 17.58
CA GLY A 27 6.42 0.74 17.70
C GLY A 27 7.41 0.65 16.53
N ASN A 28 7.32 -0.42 15.74
CA ASN A 28 8.12 -0.64 14.54
C ASN A 28 7.17 -0.78 13.34
N VAL A 29 7.48 -0.12 12.23
CA VAL A 29 6.65 -0.01 11.02
C VAL A 29 6.55 -1.39 10.34
N SER A 30 5.75 -2.28 10.92
CA SER A 30 5.65 -3.67 10.49
C SER A 30 4.64 -3.79 9.36
N GLY A 31 5.01 -4.53 8.33
CA GLY A 31 4.17 -4.88 7.18
C GLY A 31 2.75 -5.34 7.54
N PRO A 32 2.56 -6.16 8.59
CA PRO A 32 1.22 -6.57 9.04
C PRO A 32 0.34 -5.40 9.46
N GLY A 33 0.90 -4.42 10.15
CA GLY A 33 0.13 -3.27 10.60
C GLY A 33 -0.30 -2.37 9.44
N LEU A 34 0.60 -2.16 8.48
CA LEU A 34 0.30 -1.39 7.28
C LEU A 34 -0.81 -2.06 6.44
N LEU A 35 -0.80 -3.40 6.39
CA LEU A 35 -1.85 -4.19 5.72
C LEU A 35 -3.21 -3.96 6.35
N MET A 36 -3.31 -4.05 7.68
CA MET A 36 -4.57 -3.84 8.41
C MET A 36 -5.09 -2.41 8.25
N PHE A 37 -4.21 -1.42 8.28
CA PHE A 37 -4.60 -0.01 8.11
C PHE A 37 -5.15 0.26 6.71
N ARG A 38 -4.48 -0.22 5.65
CA ARG A 38 -4.95 0.00 4.28
C ARG A 38 -6.23 -0.78 3.97
N SER A 39 -6.40 -1.99 4.49
CA SER A 39 -7.66 -2.75 4.32
C SER A 39 -8.83 -2.05 5.02
N LEU A 40 -8.60 -1.48 6.20
CA LEU A 40 -9.59 -0.70 6.94
C LEU A 40 -10.00 0.55 6.16
N LEU A 41 -9.05 1.32 5.62
CA LEU A 41 -9.37 2.49 4.81
C LEU A 41 -10.20 2.11 3.57
N ALA A 42 -9.74 1.11 2.80
CA ALA A 42 -10.46 0.64 1.62
C ALA A 42 -11.88 0.15 1.93
N GLY A 43 -12.05 -0.56 3.05
CA GLY A 43 -13.35 -0.98 3.57
C GLY A 43 -14.22 0.23 3.89
N THR A 44 -13.72 1.20 4.65
CA THR A 44 -14.49 2.38 5.10
C THR A 44 -15.00 3.21 3.93
N TYR A 45 -14.17 3.46 2.90
CA TYR A 45 -14.63 4.21 1.71
C TYR A 45 -15.82 3.52 1.03
N THR A 46 -15.71 2.20 0.87
CA THR A 46 -16.76 1.41 0.21
C THR A 46 -18.01 1.31 1.10
N ALA A 47 -17.82 1.20 2.42
CA ALA A 47 -18.89 1.20 3.41
C ALA A 47 -19.71 2.49 3.35
N VAL A 48 -19.06 3.65 3.31
CA VAL A 48 -19.74 4.95 3.24
C VAL A 48 -20.55 5.06 1.96
N VAL A 49 -19.97 4.72 0.80
CA VAL A 49 -20.67 4.83 -0.50
C VAL A 49 -21.88 3.91 -0.56
N VAL A 50 -21.70 2.63 -0.20
CA VAL A 50 -22.80 1.64 -0.24
C VAL A 50 -23.85 1.95 0.82
N GLY A 51 -23.43 2.38 2.02
CA GLY A 51 -24.31 2.76 3.13
C GLY A 51 -25.18 3.97 2.82
N ILE A 52 -24.59 5.04 2.27
CA ILE A 52 -25.37 6.22 1.84
C ILE A 52 -26.31 5.84 0.70
N GLY A 53 -25.84 5.05 -0.27
CA GLY A 53 -26.69 4.57 -1.37
C GLY A 53 -27.88 3.75 -0.88
N SER A 54 -27.67 2.79 0.03
CA SER A 54 -28.74 1.97 0.59
C SER A 54 -29.70 2.79 1.46
N ALA A 55 -29.19 3.79 2.19
CA ALA A 55 -30.01 4.70 3.00
C ALA A 55 -30.96 5.55 2.14
N ILE A 56 -30.50 6.08 1.01
CA ILE A 56 -31.31 6.90 0.09
C ILE A 56 -32.44 6.09 -0.54
N VAL A 57 -32.13 4.88 -1.00
CA VAL A 57 -33.14 3.99 -1.62
C VAL A 57 -34.19 3.61 -0.60
N ALA A 58 -33.77 3.21 0.60
CA ALA A 58 -34.69 2.69 1.59
C ALA A 58 -35.48 3.78 2.34
N SER A 59 -34.94 4.99 2.49
CA SER A 59 -35.71 6.13 3.01
C SER A 59 -36.88 6.48 2.09
N SER A 60 -36.70 6.32 0.78
CA SER A 60 -37.72 6.57 -0.24
C SER A 60 -38.85 5.53 -0.24
N ILE A 61 -38.57 4.28 0.18
CA ILE A 61 -39.53 3.17 0.15
C ILE A 61 -40.21 2.95 1.50
N TRP A 62 -39.41 2.89 2.58
CA TRP A 62 -39.87 2.50 3.92
C TRP A 62 -39.86 3.63 4.94
N GLY A 63 -39.32 4.81 4.60
CA GLY A 63 -39.18 5.92 5.53
C GLY A 63 -38.12 5.70 6.64
N THR A 64 -37.49 4.53 6.69
CA THR A 64 -36.40 4.22 7.62
C THR A 64 -35.08 4.07 6.88
N ALA A 65 -34.12 4.94 7.20
CA ALA A 65 -32.79 4.96 6.57
C ALA A 65 -31.73 4.19 7.38
N ALA A 66 -31.96 4.02 8.69
CA ALA A 66 -30.93 3.59 9.63
C ALA A 66 -30.54 2.10 9.46
N LEU A 67 -31.51 1.18 9.43
CA LEU A 67 -31.22 -0.24 9.25
C LEU A 67 -30.59 -0.56 7.88
N PRO A 68 -31.12 -0.02 6.76
CA PRO A 68 -30.51 -0.15 5.44
C PRO A 68 -29.11 0.45 5.36
N PHE A 69 -28.86 1.57 6.02
CA PHE A 69 -27.53 2.17 6.12
C PHE A 69 -26.54 1.23 6.80
N VAL A 70 -26.90 0.66 7.96
CA VAL A 70 -26.03 -0.24 8.72
C VAL A 70 -25.74 -1.52 7.92
N ALA A 71 -26.76 -2.14 7.35
CA ALA A 71 -26.60 -3.34 6.52
C ALA A 71 -25.76 -3.06 5.27
N GLY A 72 -26.07 -1.99 4.53
CA GLY A 72 -25.34 -1.59 3.32
C GLY A 72 -23.88 -1.23 3.62
N SER A 73 -23.64 -0.47 4.69
CA SER A 73 -22.28 -0.11 5.11
C SER A 73 -21.45 -1.33 5.48
N SER A 74 -22.05 -2.32 6.17
CA SER A 74 -21.35 -3.53 6.60
C SER A 74 -20.95 -4.41 5.41
N ILE A 75 -21.86 -4.57 4.44
CA ILE A 75 -21.58 -5.28 3.19
C ILE A 75 -20.53 -4.51 2.38
N GLY A 76 -20.68 -3.18 2.26
CA GLY A 76 -19.72 -2.32 1.59
C GLY A 76 -18.33 -2.43 2.20
N PHE A 77 -18.22 -2.44 3.52
CA PHE A 77 -16.96 -2.63 4.23
C PHE A 77 -16.31 -3.98 3.90
N ALA A 78 -17.09 -5.07 4.00
CA ALA A 78 -16.61 -6.42 3.75
C ALA A 78 -16.13 -6.58 2.29
N VAL A 79 -16.93 -6.11 1.32
CA VAL A 79 -16.58 -6.18 -0.10
C VAL A 79 -15.37 -5.29 -0.41
N GLY A 80 -15.32 -4.08 0.13
CA GLY A 80 -14.22 -3.14 -0.09
C GLY A 80 -12.89 -3.65 0.43
N SER A 81 -12.88 -4.12 1.68
CA SER A 81 -11.68 -4.69 2.32
C SER A 81 -11.23 -5.98 1.62
N LEU A 82 -12.16 -6.86 1.23
CA LEU A 82 -11.84 -8.08 0.48
C LEU A 82 -11.28 -7.78 -0.91
N ARG A 83 -11.93 -6.89 -1.68
CA ARG A 83 -11.48 -6.50 -3.02
C ARG A 83 -10.07 -5.91 -2.97
N TRP A 84 -9.81 -5.06 -1.99
CA TRP A 84 -8.48 -4.51 -1.76
C TRP A 84 -7.46 -5.61 -1.45
N TYR A 85 -7.78 -6.54 -0.54
CA TYR A 85 -6.88 -7.64 -0.19
C TYR A 85 -6.56 -8.54 -1.39
N LEU A 86 -7.56 -8.87 -2.22
CA LEU A 86 -7.36 -9.65 -3.44
C LEU A 86 -6.46 -8.92 -4.45
N SER A 87 -6.63 -7.61 -4.59
CA SER A 87 -5.77 -6.79 -5.45
C SER A 87 -4.35 -6.72 -4.92
N ALA A 88 -4.17 -6.49 -3.63
CA ALA A 88 -2.88 -6.46 -2.96
C ALA A 88 -2.15 -7.80 -3.07
N SER A 89 -2.88 -8.92 -2.95
CA SER A 89 -2.33 -10.27 -3.11
C SER A 89 -1.77 -10.49 -4.52
N LYS A 90 -2.50 -10.05 -5.55
CA LYS A 90 -2.04 -10.15 -6.95
C LYS A 90 -0.80 -9.28 -7.18
N GLY A 91 -0.80 -8.03 -6.69
CA GLY A 91 0.35 -7.13 -6.80
C GLY A 91 1.60 -7.69 -6.11
N ALA A 92 1.43 -8.19 -4.88
CA ALA A 92 2.52 -8.79 -4.12
C ALA A 92 3.13 -10.02 -4.81
N MET A 93 2.30 -10.84 -5.48
CA MET A 93 2.79 -11.99 -6.26
C MET A 93 3.53 -11.59 -7.52
N LEU A 94 3.09 -10.54 -8.21
CA LEU A 94 3.75 -10.01 -9.39
C LEU A 94 5.12 -9.42 -9.03
N ASP A 95 5.19 -8.64 -7.96
CA ASP A 95 6.45 -8.05 -7.51
C ASP A 95 7.38 -9.07 -6.87
N LEU A 96 6.85 -10.14 -6.27
CA LEU A 96 7.65 -11.30 -5.86
C LEU A 96 8.34 -11.95 -7.06
N HIS A 97 7.66 -12.05 -8.20
CA HIS A 97 8.24 -12.62 -9.41
C HIS A 97 9.33 -11.70 -10.00
N ARG A 98 9.11 -10.38 -9.97
CA ARG A 98 10.02 -9.39 -10.54
C ARG A 98 11.24 -9.09 -9.66
N TYR A 99 11.04 -8.99 -8.34
CA TYR A 99 12.05 -8.61 -7.36
C TYR A 99 12.10 -9.59 -6.16
N PRO A 100 12.42 -10.87 -6.38
CA PRO A 100 12.34 -11.90 -5.35
C PRO A 100 13.32 -11.66 -4.19
N THR A 101 14.51 -11.10 -4.47
CA THR A 101 15.51 -10.77 -3.45
C THR A 101 15.03 -9.68 -2.49
N LEU A 102 14.36 -8.65 -3.01
CA LEU A 102 13.80 -7.56 -2.20
C LEU A 102 12.67 -8.10 -1.31
N MET A 103 11.76 -8.88 -1.87
CA MET A 103 10.67 -9.49 -1.07
C MET A 103 11.20 -10.43 0.01
N ARG A 104 12.24 -11.22 -0.27
CA ARG A 104 12.90 -12.05 0.74
C ARG A 104 13.41 -11.23 1.92
N LEU A 105 14.07 -10.10 1.65
CA LEU A 105 14.59 -9.23 2.71
C LEU A 105 13.47 -8.74 3.63
N HIS A 106 12.38 -8.25 3.05
CA HIS A 106 11.22 -7.77 3.82
C HIS A 106 10.47 -8.90 4.53
N LEU A 107 10.40 -10.11 3.95
CA LEU A 107 9.79 -11.28 4.61
C LEU A 107 10.58 -11.69 5.87
N ILE A 108 11.91 -11.77 5.76
CA ILE A 108 12.78 -12.10 6.91
C ILE A 108 12.69 -11.01 7.99
N SER A 109 12.67 -9.74 7.57
CA SER A 109 12.59 -8.60 8.51
C SER A 109 11.26 -8.54 9.25
N ASN A 110 10.12 -8.79 8.57
CA ASN A 110 8.80 -8.75 9.20
C ASN A 110 8.48 -10.02 10.01
N PHE A 111 9.05 -11.17 9.65
CA PHE A 111 8.73 -12.47 10.26
C PHE A 111 9.99 -13.25 10.67
N PRO A 112 10.82 -12.72 11.59
CA PRO A 112 12.09 -13.36 11.98
C PRO A 112 11.91 -14.73 12.65
N TYR A 113 10.73 -14.99 13.22
CA TYR A 113 10.39 -16.24 13.91
C TYR A 113 10.19 -17.42 12.94
N ARG A 114 10.05 -17.18 11.64
CA ARG A 114 9.89 -18.21 10.61
C ARG A 114 11.24 -18.56 10.01
N SER A 115 11.88 -19.61 10.53
CA SER A 115 13.18 -20.11 10.07
C SER A 115 13.20 -20.48 8.58
N GLU A 116 12.06 -20.88 8.03
CA GLU A 116 11.88 -21.18 6.61
C GLU A 116 12.31 -20.03 5.69
N PHE A 117 12.10 -18.77 6.08
CA PHE A 117 12.48 -17.63 5.25
C PHE A 117 14.00 -17.38 5.26
N THR A 118 14.65 -17.62 6.40
CA THR A 118 16.10 -17.41 6.55
C THR A 118 16.92 -18.53 5.90
N GLN A 119 16.47 -19.78 6.05
CA GLN A 119 17.20 -20.96 5.57
C GLN A 119 17.13 -21.14 4.05
N ASN A 120 16.04 -20.71 3.43
CA ASN A 120 15.82 -20.93 2.00
C ASN A 120 16.46 -19.83 1.14
N LYS A 121 17.00 -20.25 -0.02
CA LYS A 121 17.56 -19.37 -1.05
C LYS A 121 16.45 -18.62 -1.82
N VAL A 122 16.85 -17.63 -2.63
CA VAL A 122 15.92 -16.78 -3.40
C VAL A 122 15.01 -17.62 -4.33
N GLU A 123 15.51 -18.72 -4.90
CA GLU A 123 14.74 -19.62 -5.77
C GLU A 123 13.53 -20.26 -5.09
N TRP A 124 13.53 -20.34 -3.75
CA TRP A 124 12.40 -20.87 -3.00
C TRP A 124 11.18 -19.93 -3.02
N TYR A 125 11.41 -18.64 -3.27
CA TYR A 125 10.41 -17.59 -3.23
C TYR A 125 9.64 -17.51 -4.54
N THR A 126 8.72 -18.46 -4.75
CA THR A 126 7.91 -18.55 -5.96
C THR A 126 6.44 -18.16 -5.71
N PRO A 127 5.77 -17.46 -6.64
CA PRO A 127 4.37 -17.09 -6.49
C PRO A 127 3.45 -18.29 -6.22
N ARG A 128 3.71 -19.43 -6.87
CA ARG A 128 2.93 -20.67 -6.72
C ARG A 128 2.96 -21.21 -5.28
N ARG A 129 4.10 -21.09 -4.59
CA ARG A 129 4.23 -21.52 -3.19
C ARG A 129 3.49 -20.59 -2.25
N PHE A 130 3.54 -19.29 -2.47
CA PHE A 130 2.81 -18.34 -1.62
C PHE A 130 1.29 -18.43 -1.82
N GLN A 131 0.83 -18.79 -3.02
CA GLN A 131 -0.59 -19.03 -3.32
C GLN A 131 -1.16 -20.29 -2.66
N SER A 132 -0.33 -21.26 -2.27
CA SER A 132 -0.83 -22.54 -1.72
C SER A 132 -1.43 -22.38 -0.31
N SER A 133 -1.10 -21.29 0.39
CA SER A 133 -1.58 -21.03 1.74
C SER A 133 -1.95 -19.56 1.90
N TRP A 134 -3.15 -19.32 2.42
CA TRP A 134 -3.61 -17.97 2.75
C TRP A 134 -2.70 -17.28 3.77
N THR A 135 -2.09 -18.06 4.69
CA THR A 135 -1.15 -17.53 5.69
C THR A 135 0.11 -16.99 5.01
N LEU A 136 0.69 -17.76 4.07
CA LEU A 136 1.86 -17.32 3.31
C LEU A 136 1.50 -16.12 2.43
N THR A 137 0.35 -16.14 1.76
CA THR A 137 -0.14 -15.00 0.98
C THR A 137 -0.25 -13.73 1.84
N SER A 138 -0.87 -13.81 3.03
CA SER A 138 -0.96 -12.66 3.94
C SER A 138 0.40 -12.16 4.43
N MET A 139 1.33 -13.06 4.74
CA MET A 139 2.70 -12.69 5.10
C MET A 139 3.42 -12.00 3.92
N LEU A 140 3.21 -12.48 2.70
CA LEU A 140 3.76 -11.86 1.50
C LEU A 140 3.18 -10.46 1.29
N VAL A 141 1.86 -10.29 1.41
CA VAL A 141 1.22 -8.97 1.28
C VAL A 141 1.75 -8.00 2.35
N ALA A 142 1.92 -8.47 3.58
CA ALA A 142 2.52 -7.66 4.65
C ALA A 142 3.96 -7.25 4.32
N ALA A 143 4.81 -8.19 3.88
CA ALA A 143 6.17 -7.88 3.47
C ALA A 143 6.21 -6.91 2.28
N TRP A 144 5.35 -7.14 1.28
CA TRP A 144 5.18 -6.28 0.10
C TRP A 144 4.78 -4.85 0.49
N MET A 145 3.89 -4.71 1.47
CA MET A 145 3.48 -3.42 2.02
C MET A 145 4.63 -2.65 2.67
N SER A 146 5.52 -3.34 3.39
CA SER A 146 6.74 -2.72 3.93
C SER A 146 7.80 -2.42 2.86
N ALA A 147 7.72 -3.09 1.71
CA ALA A 147 8.65 -2.93 0.60
C ALA A 147 8.23 -1.84 -0.41
N GLN A 148 7.01 -1.30 -0.29
CA GLN A 148 6.49 -0.27 -1.21
C GLN A 148 7.46 0.89 -1.45
N PRO A 149 8.09 1.51 -0.41
CA PRO A 149 9.00 2.63 -0.65
C PRO A 149 10.24 2.24 -1.47
N ALA A 150 10.74 1.01 -1.28
CA ALA A 150 11.89 0.50 -2.02
C ALA A 150 11.51 0.15 -3.48
N LEU A 151 10.31 -0.37 -3.70
CA LEU A 151 9.78 -0.63 -5.04
C LEU A 151 9.58 0.68 -5.82
N GLU A 152 9.03 1.71 -5.16
CA GLU A 152 8.84 3.05 -5.73
C GLU A 152 10.18 3.71 -6.11
N ASP A 153 11.22 3.61 -5.27
CA ASP A 153 12.56 4.13 -5.60
C ASP A 153 13.19 3.40 -6.81
N ILE A 154 13.07 2.08 -6.88
CA ILE A 154 13.55 1.30 -8.04
C ILE A 154 12.83 1.73 -9.31
N GLN A 155 11.50 1.89 -9.24
CA GLN A 155 10.70 2.30 -10.39
C GLN A 155 11.04 3.73 -10.83
N SER A 156 11.15 4.66 -9.89
CA SER A 156 11.52 6.06 -10.16
C SER A 156 12.87 6.17 -10.86
N ARG A 157 13.87 5.39 -10.41
CA ARG A 157 15.19 5.35 -11.06
C ARG A 157 15.12 4.77 -12.47
N ALA A 158 14.34 3.72 -12.67
CA ALA A 158 14.14 3.13 -13.98
C ALA A 158 13.45 4.13 -14.94
N GLU A 159 12.43 4.85 -14.47
CA GLU A 159 11.74 5.88 -15.25
C GLU A 159 12.68 7.05 -15.60
N ALA A 160 13.50 7.50 -14.65
CA ALA A 160 14.48 8.57 -14.89
C ALA A 160 15.52 8.17 -15.96
N ASP A 161 16.00 6.93 -15.95
CA ASP A 161 16.94 6.42 -16.95
C ASP A 161 16.30 6.37 -18.35
N VAL A 162 15.04 5.92 -18.44
CA VAL A 162 14.28 5.94 -19.70
C VAL A 162 14.12 7.38 -20.19
N VAL A 163 13.69 8.32 -19.35
CA VAL A 163 13.51 9.73 -19.74
C VAL A 163 14.84 10.37 -20.16
N ALA A 164 15.95 10.06 -19.49
CA ALA A 164 17.27 10.52 -19.88
C ALA A 164 17.63 10.04 -21.30
N SER A 165 17.36 8.77 -21.62
CA SER A 165 17.61 8.23 -22.96
C SER A 165 16.78 8.91 -24.06
N TYR A 166 15.53 9.29 -23.77
CA TYR A 166 14.69 10.02 -24.73
C TYR A 166 15.11 11.48 -24.91
N SER A 167 15.42 12.19 -23.81
CA SER A 167 15.83 13.60 -23.90
C SER A 167 17.16 13.75 -24.66
N VAL A 168 18.13 12.85 -24.45
CA VAL A 168 19.39 12.84 -25.22
C VAL A 168 19.15 12.62 -26.72
N ASN A 169 18.25 11.73 -27.10
CA ASN A 169 17.89 11.51 -28.51
C ASN A 169 17.23 12.74 -29.13
N ASP A 170 16.40 13.47 -28.38
CA ASP A 170 15.73 14.68 -28.87
C ASP A 170 16.72 15.83 -29.11
N TYR A 171 17.70 16.02 -28.20
CA TYR A 171 18.78 17.00 -28.39
C TYR A 171 19.71 16.66 -29.57
N MET A 172 19.91 15.38 -29.89
CA MET A 172 20.72 14.94 -31.03
C MET A 172 20.02 15.17 -32.38
N MET A 173 18.67 15.13 -32.40
CA MET A 173 17.89 15.38 -33.62
C MET A 173 17.76 16.88 -33.95
N ASP A 174 17.61 17.77 -32.95
CA ASP A 174 17.62 19.24 -33.18
C ASP A 174 18.99 19.75 -33.68
N GLY A 175 20.08 19.10 -33.27
CA GLY A 175 21.44 19.43 -33.72
C GLY A 175 21.70 19.13 -35.21
N ASP A 176 21.04 18.11 -35.76
CA ASP A 176 21.20 17.70 -37.17
C ASP A 176 20.30 18.51 -38.12
N GLU A 177 19.16 19.03 -37.66
CA GLU A 177 18.34 19.94 -38.45
C GLU A 177 18.99 21.32 -38.62
N ARG A 178 19.69 21.84 -37.60
CA ARG A 178 20.41 23.12 -37.69
C ARG A 178 21.67 23.09 -38.56
N LYS A 179 22.23 21.90 -38.84
CA LYS A 179 23.38 21.75 -39.74
C LYS A 179 23.01 21.65 -41.23
N LYS A 180 21.71 21.58 -41.55
CA LYS A 180 21.20 21.49 -42.92
C LYS A 180 20.60 22.80 -43.46
N SER A 181 20.60 23.87 -42.66
CA SER A 181 20.28 25.24 -43.10
C SER A 181 21.54 26.09 -43.19
#